data_AF-A0A8C5VXE6-F1
#
_entry.id   AF-A0A8C5VXE6-F1
#
_cell.length_a   1.000
_cell.length_b   1.000
_cell.length_c   1.000
_cell.angle_alpha   90.00
_cell.angle_beta   90.00
_cell.angle_gamma   90.00
#
_symmetry.space_group_name_H-M   'P 1'
#
loop_
_entity.id
_entity.type
_entity.pdbx_description
1 polymer ?
#
loop_
_entity_poly.entity_id
_entity_poly.type
_entity_poly.pdbx_seq_one_letter_code
_entity_poly.pdbx_strand_id
1 'polypeptide(L)'
;MESLLPAAGFLYWVGAGTVAYLALRISYSLFTAFRVWGVGNEAGVGPGLGEWAVVTGSTDGIGKSYAEELAKRGMKVVLISRSQDKLNQVSSEIMNNVGMSYEYPEYFLDIPDLDNTIKKLINVNILSVCKMTRLVLPRMVERSKGVILNISSASGVLPVPLLTIYSATKAFVDFFSQCLHEEYKSKGIFVQSVLPYYVATKLAKIRKPTFDKPSSETFVKSAIKTVGLQSRTNGYPIHSLTSSISSILPSWIYFKIAMGLNKSTRARYLKKTKKN
;
A
#
# COMPACT_ATOMS: atom_id res chain seq x y z
N MET A 1 30.63 -49.78 25.39
CA MET A 1 29.67 -48.81 25.93
C MET A 1 29.95 -47.50 25.21
N GLU A 2 29.56 -47.41 23.93
CA GLU A 2 29.81 -46.22 23.11
C GLU A 2 28.56 -45.35 23.09
N SER A 3 28.78 -44.08 23.39
CA SER A 3 27.82 -43.01 23.53
C SER A 3 27.17 -42.65 22.19
N LEU A 4 26.15 -43.39 21.80
CA LEU A 4 25.12 -42.89 20.89
C LEU A 4 24.34 -41.82 21.64
N LEU A 5 24.65 -40.52 21.44
CA LEU A 5 23.72 -39.37 21.42
C LEU A 5 24.44 -37.98 21.35
N PRO A 6 25.08 -37.58 20.22
CA PRO A 6 25.43 -36.17 19.98
C PRO A 6 24.35 -35.42 19.18
N ALA A 7 23.62 -36.11 18.30
CA ALA A 7 22.68 -35.49 17.37
C ALA A 7 21.37 -35.00 18.03
N ALA A 8 20.92 -35.67 19.10
CA ALA A 8 19.70 -35.29 19.81
C ALA A 8 19.85 -33.94 20.55
N GLY A 9 21.05 -33.66 21.09
CA GLY A 9 21.34 -32.37 21.73
C GLY A 9 21.34 -31.22 20.72
N PHE A 10 21.94 -31.41 19.55
CA PHE A 10 21.95 -30.39 18.49
C PHE A 10 20.55 -30.05 17.98
N LEU A 11 19.75 -31.08 17.62
CA LEU A 11 18.38 -30.86 17.14
C LEU A 11 17.48 -30.24 18.22
N TYR A 12 17.68 -30.60 19.49
CA TYR A 12 17.00 -29.96 20.61
C TYR A 12 17.28 -28.45 20.67
N TRP A 13 18.54 -28.03 20.62
CA TRP A 13 18.90 -26.60 20.68
C TRP A 13 18.45 -25.82 19.45
N VAL A 14 18.46 -26.43 18.26
CA VAL A 14 17.86 -25.84 17.05
C VAL A 14 16.35 -25.66 17.23
N GLY A 15 15.66 -26.66 17.77
CA GLY A 15 14.23 -26.59 18.08
C GLY A 15 13.91 -25.50 19.12
N ALA A 16 14.63 -25.48 20.24
CA ALA A 16 14.48 -24.47 21.29
C ALA A 16 14.74 -23.05 20.78
N GLY A 17 15.81 -22.86 19.99
CA GLY A 17 16.13 -21.58 19.37
C GLY A 17 15.05 -21.12 18.39
N THR A 18 14.48 -22.05 17.62
CA THR A 18 13.37 -21.76 16.69
C THR A 18 12.11 -21.32 17.45
N VAL A 19 11.74 -22.03 18.52
CA VAL A 19 10.59 -21.66 19.37
C VAL A 19 10.80 -20.29 20.01
N ALA A 20 11.99 -20.03 20.56
CA ALA A 20 12.33 -18.74 21.14
C ALA A 20 12.25 -17.59 20.11
N TYR A 21 12.78 -17.80 18.90
CA TYR A 21 12.68 -16.83 17.80
C TYR A 21 11.23 -16.55 17.40
N LEU A 22 10.41 -17.59 17.25
CA LEU A 22 8.99 -17.44 16.91
C LEU A 22 8.23 -16.72 18.03
N ALA A 23 8.47 -17.09 19.29
CA ALA A 23 7.87 -16.43 20.45
C ALA A 23 8.25 -14.94 20.50
N LEU A 24 9.53 -14.59 20.31
CA LEU A 24 9.97 -13.21 20.25
C LEU A 24 9.31 -12.43 19.10
N ARG A 25 9.23 -13.03 17.91
CA ARG A 25 8.59 -12.43 16.74
C ARG A 25 7.10 -12.18 16.96
N ILE A 26 6.39 -13.14 17.54
CA ILE A 26 4.95 -13.02 17.88
C ILE A 26 4.75 -11.94 18.94
N SER A 27 5.53 -11.97 20.03
CA SER A 27 5.47 -10.98 21.10
C SER A 27 5.73 -9.57 20.58
N TYR A 28 6.74 -9.38 19.72
CA TYR A 28 7.02 -8.10 19.07
C TYR A 28 5.87 -7.64 18.16
N SER A 29 5.28 -8.56 17.40
CA SER A 29 4.11 -8.27 16.56
C SER A 29 2.90 -7.85 17.39
N LEU A 30 2.62 -8.55 18.50
CA LEU A 30 1.52 -8.23 19.41
C LEU A 30 1.74 -6.89 20.11
N PHE A 31 2.96 -6.64 20.59
CA PHE A 31 3.34 -5.35 21.17
C PHE A 31 3.17 -4.21 20.15
N THR A 32 3.63 -4.40 18.92
CA THR A 32 3.48 -3.40 17.85
C THR A 32 2.01 -3.17 17.53
N ALA A 33 1.20 -4.23 17.46
CA ALA A 33 -0.24 -4.11 17.23
C ALA A 33 -0.93 -3.36 18.37
N PHE A 34 -0.62 -3.68 19.63
CA PHE A 34 -1.15 -2.97 20.79
C PHE A 34 -0.71 -1.50 20.80
N ARG A 35 0.57 -1.21 20.54
CA ARG A 35 1.11 0.15 20.47
C ARG A 35 0.44 0.99 19.39
N VAL A 36 0.15 0.41 18.22
CA VAL A 36 -0.41 1.15 17.08
C VAL A 36 -1.93 1.24 17.14
N TRP A 37 -2.61 0.15 17.53
CA TRP A 37 -4.07 0.05 17.45
C TRP A 37 -4.78 0.20 18.80
N GLY A 38 -4.10 -0.12 19.91
CA GLY A 38 -4.66 -0.03 21.26
C GLY A 38 -4.34 1.30 21.96
N VAL A 39 -3.07 1.73 21.88
CA VAL A 39 -2.57 2.95 22.56
C VAL A 39 -2.18 4.05 21.57
N GLY A 40 -2.16 3.72 20.27
CA GLY A 40 -1.77 4.66 19.23
C GLY A 40 -2.73 5.83 19.20
N ASN A 41 -2.24 6.98 19.65
CA ASN A 41 -2.97 8.23 19.53
C ASN A 41 -2.70 8.80 18.15
N GLU A 42 -3.72 9.40 17.53
CA GLU A 42 -3.57 10.10 16.26
C GLU A 42 -2.42 11.10 16.43
N ALA A 43 -1.32 10.94 15.69
CA ALA A 43 -0.14 11.77 15.85
C ALA A 43 -0.41 13.19 15.32
N GLY A 44 -1.27 13.94 16.01
CA GLY A 44 -1.61 15.33 15.75
C GLY A 44 -1.82 15.67 14.27
N VAL A 45 -2.32 14.73 13.46
CA VAL A 45 -2.43 14.95 12.00
C VAL A 45 -3.40 16.08 11.78
N GLY A 46 -2.86 17.21 11.34
CA GLY A 46 -3.51 18.52 11.32
C GLY A 46 -2.47 19.64 11.14
N PRO A 47 -2.87 20.91 11.34
CA PRO A 47 -2.02 22.08 11.12
C PRO A 47 -0.69 22.07 11.89
N GLY A 48 -0.66 21.36 13.02
CA GLY A 48 0.54 21.16 13.82
C GLY A 48 1.68 20.44 13.07
N LEU A 49 1.41 19.66 12.01
CA LEU A 49 2.42 19.05 11.13
C LEU A 49 2.81 19.94 9.94
N GLY A 50 2.03 20.99 9.69
CA GLY A 50 2.12 21.90 8.56
C GLY A 50 0.71 22.35 8.16
N GLU A 51 0.53 23.62 7.79
CA GLU A 51 -0.81 24.13 7.45
C GLU A 51 -1.41 23.51 6.18
N TRP A 52 -0.56 23.04 5.27
CA TRP A 52 -0.95 22.62 3.93
C TRP A 52 -0.79 21.12 3.72
N ALA A 53 -1.79 20.51 3.09
CA ALA A 53 -1.75 19.15 2.60
C ALA A 53 -1.89 19.14 1.08
N VAL A 54 -0.96 18.50 0.37
CA VAL A 54 -1.06 18.29 -1.07
C VAL A 54 -1.50 16.85 -1.32
N VAL A 55 -2.65 16.66 -1.96
CA VAL A 55 -3.22 15.34 -2.19
C VAL A 55 -3.37 15.07 -3.69
N THR A 56 -2.62 14.08 -4.18
CA THR A 56 -2.71 13.59 -5.55
C THR A 56 -3.78 12.51 -5.67
N GLY A 57 -4.53 12.46 -6.77
CA GLY A 57 -5.55 11.42 -6.97
C GLY A 57 -6.77 11.63 -6.09
N SER A 58 -7.08 12.88 -5.79
CA SER A 58 -8.13 13.32 -4.88
C SER A 58 -9.56 13.23 -5.45
N THR A 59 -9.73 12.75 -6.68
CA THR A 59 -11.03 12.68 -7.35
C THR A 59 -11.89 11.49 -6.92
N ASP A 60 -11.28 10.43 -6.38
CA ASP A 60 -11.99 9.22 -5.96
C ASP A 60 -11.20 8.41 -4.91
N GLY A 61 -11.88 7.43 -4.30
CA GLY A 61 -11.27 6.41 -3.45
C GLY A 61 -10.43 6.96 -2.29
N ILE A 62 -9.27 6.32 -2.07
CA ILE A 62 -8.37 6.62 -0.95
C ILE A 62 -7.89 8.09 -0.99
N GLY A 63 -7.50 8.59 -2.15
CA GLY A 63 -7.00 9.96 -2.29
C GLY A 63 -8.07 11.00 -1.96
N LYS A 64 -9.31 10.81 -2.45
CA LYS A 64 -10.44 11.67 -2.08
C LYS A 64 -10.69 11.66 -0.57
N SER A 65 -10.75 10.48 0.04
CA SER A 65 -11.00 10.36 1.48
C SER A 65 -9.88 10.98 2.33
N TYR A 66 -8.61 10.92 1.90
CA TYR A 66 -7.52 11.68 2.54
C TYR A 66 -7.74 13.18 2.44
N ALA A 67 -8.10 13.70 1.26
CA ALA A 67 -8.37 15.13 1.09
C ALA A 67 -9.48 15.62 2.02
N GLU A 68 -10.60 14.90 2.08
CA GLU A 68 -11.74 15.25 2.94
C GLU A 68 -11.39 15.15 4.43
N GLU A 69 -10.67 14.11 4.85
CA GLU A 69 -10.29 13.91 6.24
C GLU A 69 -9.25 14.94 6.71
N LEU A 70 -8.27 15.29 5.88
CA LEU A 70 -7.29 16.34 6.19
C LEU A 70 -7.94 17.74 6.25
N ALA A 71 -8.93 18.00 5.38
CA ALA A 71 -9.71 19.24 5.45
C ALA A 71 -10.54 19.32 6.75
N LYS A 72 -11.19 18.22 7.16
CA LYS A 72 -11.91 18.13 8.45
C LYS A 72 -11.00 18.38 9.66
N ARG A 73 -9.71 18.08 9.52
CA ARG A 73 -8.67 18.33 10.54
C ARG A 73 -8.10 19.76 10.49
N GLY A 74 -8.65 20.64 9.66
CA GLY A 74 -8.27 22.05 9.59
C GLY A 74 -7.07 22.37 8.69
N MET A 75 -6.59 21.40 7.90
CA MET A 75 -5.51 21.66 6.93
C MET A 75 -6.06 22.34 5.67
N LYS A 76 -5.26 23.23 5.08
CA LYS A 76 -5.50 23.79 3.74
C LYS A 76 -5.11 22.74 2.70
N VAL A 77 -6.08 22.20 1.97
CA VAL A 77 -5.84 21.07 1.06
C VAL A 77 -5.70 21.55 -0.38
N VAL A 78 -4.55 21.28 -1.00
CA VAL A 78 -4.32 21.42 -2.44
C VAL A 78 -4.58 20.09 -3.11
N LEU A 79 -5.53 20.09 -4.05
CA LEU A 79 -5.92 18.91 -4.81
C LEU A 79 -5.14 18.89 -6.12
N ILE A 80 -4.42 17.79 -6.39
CA ILE A 80 -3.73 17.58 -7.66
C ILE A 80 -4.41 16.41 -8.40
N SER A 81 -4.99 16.75 -9.55
CA SER A 81 -5.54 15.80 -10.51
C SER A 81 -5.15 16.20 -11.93
N ARG A 82 -5.40 15.34 -12.91
CA ARG A 82 -4.80 15.45 -14.25
C ARG A 82 -5.46 16.49 -15.19
N SER A 83 -6.50 17.25 -14.81
CA SER A 83 -7.07 18.26 -15.73
C SER A 83 -7.91 19.36 -15.11
N GLN A 84 -7.78 20.60 -15.62
CA GLN A 84 -8.84 21.61 -15.62
C GLN A 84 -9.58 21.66 -16.99
N ASP A 85 -8.88 21.61 -18.14
CA ASP A 85 -9.53 21.72 -19.47
C ASP A 85 -9.72 20.40 -20.25
N LYS A 86 -9.02 19.32 -19.89
CA LYS A 86 -9.24 17.96 -20.46
C LYS A 86 -10.46 17.22 -19.88
N LEU A 87 -11.18 17.87 -18.97
CA LEU A 87 -12.45 17.41 -18.37
C LEU A 87 -13.61 17.34 -19.37
N ASN A 88 -13.53 18.03 -20.50
CA ASN A 88 -14.65 18.12 -21.47
C ASN A 88 -14.48 17.27 -22.73
N GLN A 89 -13.26 16.87 -23.13
CA GLN A 89 -13.05 16.17 -24.42
C GLN A 89 -12.32 14.82 -24.32
N VAL A 90 -11.65 14.52 -23.19
CA VAL A 90 -10.98 13.22 -22.92
C VAL A 90 -11.62 12.52 -21.71
N SER A 91 -12.81 12.98 -21.34
CA SER A 91 -13.65 12.41 -20.27
C SER A 91 -14.20 11.02 -20.62
N SER A 92 -14.23 10.68 -21.91
CA SER A 92 -14.87 9.47 -22.41
C SER A 92 -14.01 8.21 -22.30
N GLU A 93 -12.67 8.29 -22.13
CA GLU A 93 -11.82 7.10 -22.35
C GLU A 93 -10.86 6.68 -21.23
N ILE A 94 -10.48 7.49 -20.22
CA ILE A 94 -9.57 6.98 -19.16
C ILE A 94 -9.91 7.54 -17.77
N MET A 95 -10.59 6.71 -16.97
CA MET A 95 -10.93 7.00 -15.58
C MET A 95 -9.71 7.31 -14.67
N ASN A 96 -9.81 8.48 -14.05
CA ASN A 96 -9.42 8.92 -12.71
C ASN A 96 -8.80 7.88 -11.74
N ASN A 97 -7.50 8.06 -11.46
CA ASN A 97 -6.85 7.96 -10.14
C ASN A 97 -5.37 8.36 -10.30
N VAL A 98 -4.73 8.85 -9.23
CA VAL A 98 -3.27 8.77 -9.10
C VAL A 98 -2.99 7.41 -8.49
N GLY A 99 -2.36 6.54 -9.28
CA GLY A 99 -2.39 5.10 -9.11
C GLY A 99 -3.33 4.43 -10.10
N MET A 100 -2.78 3.69 -11.06
CA MET A 100 -3.56 2.84 -11.96
C MET A 100 -3.19 1.38 -11.77
N SER A 101 -4.16 0.51 -12.04
CA SER A 101 -4.00 -0.93 -12.15
C SER A 101 -4.52 -1.38 -13.51
N TYR A 102 -4.47 -2.68 -13.74
CA TYR A 102 -4.99 -3.33 -14.92
C TYR A 102 -6.52 -3.21 -14.93
N GLU A 103 -7.12 -3.23 -16.12
CA GLU A 103 -8.56 -3.36 -16.21
C GLU A 103 -9.01 -4.74 -15.68
N TYR A 104 -8.30 -5.80 -16.01
CA TYR A 104 -8.53 -7.14 -15.48
C TYR A 104 -7.18 -7.87 -15.41
N PRO A 105 -7.05 -8.93 -14.59
CA PRO A 105 -5.81 -9.70 -14.53
C PRO A 105 -5.53 -10.36 -15.88
N GLU A 106 -4.32 -10.20 -16.42
CA GLU A 106 -3.93 -10.73 -17.72
C GLU A 106 -2.47 -11.18 -17.73
N TYR A 107 -2.16 -12.20 -18.54
CA TYR A 107 -0.79 -12.63 -18.80
C TYR A 107 -0.03 -11.49 -19.44
N PHE A 108 1.25 -11.34 -19.08
CA PHE A 108 2.04 -10.18 -19.46
C PHE A 108 2.07 -9.92 -20.97
N LEU A 109 2.22 -10.98 -21.78
CA LEU A 109 2.26 -10.87 -23.25
C LEU A 109 0.88 -10.66 -23.88
N ASP A 110 -0.19 -10.96 -23.14
CA ASP A 110 -1.57 -10.86 -23.63
C ASP A 110 -2.23 -9.53 -23.22
N ILE A 111 -1.49 -8.63 -22.54
CA ILE A 111 -1.99 -7.31 -22.16
C ILE A 111 -2.26 -6.50 -23.44
N PRO A 112 -3.50 -6.02 -23.65
CA PRO A 112 -3.80 -5.15 -24.78
C PRO A 112 -2.96 -3.87 -24.74
N ASP A 113 -2.38 -3.49 -25.88
CA ASP A 113 -1.54 -2.30 -26.01
C ASP A 113 -0.43 -2.25 -24.93
N LEU A 114 0.34 -3.34 -24.85
CA LEU A 114 1.31 -3.61 -23.78
C LEU A 114 2.29 -2.45 -23.58
N ASP A 115 2.89 -1.92 -24.64
CA ASP A 115 3.89 -0.85 -24.55
C ASP A 115 3.33 0.42 -23.92
N ASN A 116 2.13 0.84 -24.34
CA ASN A 116 1.48 2.00 -23.73
C ASN A 116 1.05 1.69 -22.30
N THR A 117 0.54 0.48 -22.02
CA THR A 117 0.19 0.06 -20.66
C THR A 117 1.41 0.11 -19.72
N ILE A 118 2.59 -0.35 -20.16
CA ILE A 118 3.86 -0.25 -19.42
C ILE A 118 4.18 1.21 -19.13
N LYS A 119 4.29 2.05 -20.18
CA LYS A 119 4.62 3.48 -20.04
C LYS A 119 3.66 4.17 -19.09
N LYS A 120 2.36 3.89 -19.22
CA LYS A 120 1.29 4.51 -18.45
C LYS A 120 1.35 4.12 -16.97
N LEU A 121 1.55 2.84 -16.65
CA LEU A 121 1.69 2.36 -15.27
C LEU A 121 2.95 2.91 -14.61
N ILE A 122 4.09 2.89 -15.31
CA ILE A 122 5.34 3.47 -14.79
C ILE A 122 5.19 4.97 -14.55
N ASN A 123 4.66 5.72 -15.51
CA ASN A 123 4.50 7.17 -15.37
C ASN A 123 3.56 7.55 -14.21
N VAL A 124 2.44 6.86 -14.07
CA VAL A 124 1.43 7.19 -13.05
C VAL A 124 1.76 6.65 -11.67
N ASN A 125 2.40 5.48 -11.55
CA ASN A 125 2.66 4.86 -10.25
C ASN A 125 4.07 5.14 -9.72
N ILE A 126 5.07 5.34 -10.60
CA ILE A 126 6.47 5.54 -10.21
C ILE A 126 6.89 6.99 -10.43
N LEU A 127 6.85 7.47 -11.69
CA LEU A 127 7.42 8.77 -12.03
C LEU A 127 6.72 9.92 -11.28
N SER A 128 5.39 9.82 -11.14
CA SER A 128 4.59 10.80 -10.40
C SER A 128 5.05 10.92 -8.94
N VAL A 129 5.28 9.80 -8.25
CA VAL A 129 5.71 9.77 -6.84
C VAL A 129 7.07 10.43 -6.72
N CYS A 130 8.04 10.05 -7.55
CA CYS A 130 9.38 10.66 -7.52
C CYS A 130 9.34 12.17 -7.80
N LYS A 131 8.57 12.61 -8.81
CA LYS A 131 8.46 14.04 -9.15
C LYS A 131 7.76 14.84 -8.07
N MET A 132 6.65 14.34 -7.52
CA MET A 132 5.92 15.01 -6.45
C MET A 132 6.76 15.11 -5.17
N THR A 133 7.45 14.04 -4.79
CA THR A 133 8.41 14.08 -3.69
C THR A 133 9.49 15.12 -3.93
N ARG A 134 10.13 15.13 -5.11
CA ARG A 134 11.17 16.13 -5.46
C ARG A 134 10.66 17.57 -5.36
N LEU A 135 9.38 17.83 -5.71
CA LEU A 135 8.80 19.16 -5.65
C LEU A 135 8.59 19.66 -4.21
N VAL A 136 8.14 18.78 -3.30
CA VAL A 136 7.76 19.20 -1.92
C VAL A 136 8.88 19.05 -0.90
N LEU A 137 9.80 18.10 -1.12
CA LEU A 137 10.80 17.70 -0.13
C LEU A 137 11.82 18.79 0.21
N PRO A 138 12.37 19.58 -0.74
CA PRO A 138 13.32 20.65 -0.38
C PRO A 138 12.73 21.64 0.62
N ARG A 139 11.49 22.08 0.40
CA ARG A 139 10.77 22.99 1.31
C ARG A 139 10.39 22.35 2.63
N MET A 140 10.23 21.02 2.68
CA MET A 140 10.06 20.28 3.94
C MET A 140 11.35 20.25 4.75
N VAL A 141 12.49 20.04 4.09
CA VAL A 141 13.81 20.01 4.71
C VAL A 141 14.21 21.39 5.23
N GLU A 142 13.98 22.46 4.47
CA GLU A 142 14.24 23.85 4.90
C GLU A 142 13.55 24.17 6.24
N ARG A 143 12.32 23.69 6.44
CA ARG A 143 11.55 23.87 7.68
C ARG A 143 11.78 22.78 8.73
N SER A 144 12.65 21.80 8.43
CA SER A 144 12.94 20.62 9.27
C SER A 144 11.69 19.88 9.76
N LYS A 145 10.63 19.87 8.94
CA LYS A 145 9.32 19.36 9.35
C LYS A 145 8.45 19.01 8.17
N GLY A 146 7.97 17.77 8.11
CA GLY A 146 7.01 17.37 7.08
C GLY A 146 6.65 15.91 7.14
N VAL A 147 5.53 15.57 6.49
CA VAL A 147 5.07 14.20 6.33
C VAL A 147 4.81 13.91 4.86
N ILE A 148 5.30 12.79 4.36
CA ILE A 148 4.99 12.25 3.03
C ILE A 148 4.31 10.90 3.20
N LEU A 149 3.10 10.76 2.68
CA LEU A 149 2.36 9.49 2.67
C LEU A 149 2.30 8.96 1.24
N ASN A 150 2.97 7.85 0.99
CA ASN A 150 2.97 7.18 -0.31
C ASN A 150 2.09 5.93 -0.27
N ILE A 151 1.10 5.88 -1.16
CA ILE A 151 0.15 4.76 -1.23
C ILE A 151 0.71 3.66 -2.14
N SER A 152 1.33 2.65 -1.53
CA SER A 152 1.73 1.41 -2.17
C SER A 152 0.54 0.42 -2.21
N SER A 153 0.77 -0.87 -1.96
CA SER A 153 -0.21 -1.95 -1.91
C SER A 153 0.42 -3.19 -1.27
N ALA A 154 -0.39 -4.06 -0.67
CA ALA A 154 0.06 -5.40 -0.27
C ALA A 154 0.69 -6.19 -1.44
N SER A 155 0.25 -5.92 -2.68
CA SER A 155 0.85 -6.48 -3.91
C SER A 155 2.28 -6.00 -4.21
N GLY A 156 2.79 -5.02 -3.48
CA GLY A 156 4.21 -4.62 -3.53
C GLY A 156 5.12 -5.49 -2.67
N VAL A 157 4.55 -6.30 -1.77
CA VAL A 157 5.29 -7.23 -0.88
C VAL A 157 5.05 -8.67 -1.28
N LEU A 158 3.80 -8.96 -1.65
CA LEU A 158 3.37 -10.27 -2.08
C LEU A 158 3.14 -10.22 -3.60
N PRO A 159 4.05 -10.78 -4.42
CA PRO A 159 3.97 -10.61 -5.87
C PRO A 159 2.69 -11.25 -6.42
N VAL A 160 1.92 -10.50 -7.22
CA VAL A 160 0.60 -10.96 -7.69
C VAL A 160 0.64 -11.33 -9.18
N PRO A 161 0.63 -12.64 -9.55
CA PRO A 161 0.59 -13.05 -10.96
C PRO A 161 -0.62 -12.48 -11.69
N LEU A 162 -0.48 -12.22 -12.99
CA LEU A 162 -1.49 -11.56 -13.85
C LEU A 162 -1.72 -10.06 -13.54
N LEU A 163 -0.98 -9.48 -12.60
CA LEU A 163 -0.91 -8.04 -12.33
C LEU A 163 0.56 -7.56 -12.27
N THR A 164 1.42 -8.16 -13.10
CA THR A 164 2.88 -8.10 -13.01
C THR A 164 3.44 -6.67 -12.91
N ILE A 165 3.09 -5.80 -13.86
CA ILE A 165 3.61 -4.42 -13.91
C ILE A 165 3.09 -3.63 -12.70
N TYR A 166 1.82 -3.83 -12.32
CA TYR A 166 1.22 -3.14 -11.20
C TYR A 166 1.91 -3.51 -9.88
N SER A 167 2.03 -4.82 -9.61
CA SER A 167 2.73 -5.36 -8.44
C SER A 167 4.17 -4.84 -8.35
N ALA A 168 4.91 -4.84 -9.47
CA ALA A 168 6.26 -4.27 -9.54
C ALA A 168 6.29 -2.76 -9.23
N THR A 169 5.37 -1.97 -9.77
CA THR A 169 5.31 -0.52 -9.48
C THR A 169 5.00 -0.25 -8.01
N LYS A 170 4.20 -1.10 -7.34
CA LYS A 170 3.91 -0.96 -5.92
C LYS A 170 5.09 -1.38 -5.05
N ALA A 171 5.84 -2.40 -5.45
CA ALA A 171 7.11 -2.73 -4.81
C ALA A 171 8.10 -1.56 -4.88
N PHE A 172 8.22 -0.90 -6.04
CA PHE A 172 9.03 0.30 -6.19
C PHE A 172 8.62 1.39 -5.18
N VAL A 173 7.32 1.72 -5.11
CA VAL A 173 6.82 2.76 -4.19
C VAL A 173 7.10 2.41 -2.73
N ASP A 174 7.01 1.13 -2.36
CA ASP A 174 7.32 0.69 -0.99
C ASP A 174 8.80 0.87 -0.64
N PHE A 175 9.69 0.41 -1.53
CA PHE A 175 11.13 0.56 -1.34
C PHE A 175 11.57 2.02 -1.37
N PHE A 176 11.07 2.80 -2.33
CA PHE A 176 11.34 4.23 -2.45
C PHE A 176 10.99 4.98 -1.17
N SER A 177 9.81 4.72 -0.59
CA SER A 177 9.35 5.34 0.65
C SER A 177 10.22 4.97 1.86
N GLN A 178 10.68 3.72 1.94
CA GLN A 178 11.52 3.24 3.03
C GLN A 178 12.90 3.90 2.99
N CYS A 179 13.56 3.91 1.83
CA CYS A 179 14.84 4.58 1.66
C CYS A 179 14.72 6.08 2.01
N LEU A 180 13.69 6.74 1.48
CA LEU A 180 13.48 8.16 1.72
C LEU A 180 13.20 8.48 3.20
N HIS A 181 12.50 7.60 3.91
CA HIS A 181 12.33 7.78 5.35
C HIS A 181 13.66 7.76 6.09
N GLU A 182 14.51 6.77 5.80
CA GLU A 182 15.81 6.61 6.46
C GLU A 182 16.76 7.78 6.13
N GLU A 183 16.73 8.27 4.89
CA GLU A 183 17.54 9.41 4.42
C GLU A 183 17.17 10.74 5.09
N TYR A 184 15.89 10.96 5.41
CA TYR A 184 15.37 12.28 5.82
C TYR A 184 14.75 12.32 7.22
N LYS A 185 14.65 11.20 7.95
CA LYS A 185 14.08 11.19 9.31
C LYS A 185 14.87 12.06 10.30
N SER A 186 16.20 12.10 10.17
CA SER A 186 17.06 12.97 10.99
C SER A 186 16.88 14.46 10.68
N LYS A 187 16.29 14.79 9.52
CA LYS A 187 15.94 16.14 9.08
C LYS A 187 14.49 16.51 9.41
N GLY A 188 13.83 15.75 10.30
CA GLY A 188 12.46 15.98 10.75
C GLY A 188 11.38 15.62 9.73
N ILE A 189 11.73 14.82 8.70
CA ILE A 189 10.76 14.39 7.67
C ILE A 189 10.33 12.95 7.93
N PHE A 190 9.04 12.76 8.17
CA PHE A 190 8.46 11.44 8.30
C PHE A 190 7.91 10.98 6.93
N VAL A 191 8.39 9.84 6.44
CA VAL A 191 7.89 9.26 5.18
C VAL A 191 7.26 7.93 5.52
N GLN A 192 6.01 7.74 5.09
CA GLN A 192 5.24 6.54 5.35
C GLN A 192 4.86 5.84 4.05
N SER A 193 5.19 4.56 3.95
CA SER A 193 4.63 3.64 2.96
C SER A 193 3.35 3.01 3.51
N VAL A 194 2.23 3.24 2.84
CA VAL A 194 0.94 2.62 3.19
C VAL A 194 0.64 1.50 2.19
N LEU A 195 0.49 0.26 2.68
CA LEU A 195 0.33 -0.96 1.87
C LEU A 195 -1.06 -1.57 2.08
N PRO A 196 -2.12 -0.94 1.56
CA PRO A 196 -3.47 -1.45 1.72
C PRO A 196 -3.64 -2.82 1.03
N TYR A 197 -4.48 -3.65 1.64
CA TYR A 197 -5.18 -4.73 0.94
C TYR A 197 -6.39 -4.12 0.21
N TYR A 198 -7.45 -4.90 -0.03
CA TYR A 198 -8.63 -4.40 -0.72
C TYR A 198 -9.35 -3.31 0.09
N VAL A 199 -9.61 -2.18 -0.56
CA VAL A 199 -10.46 -1.08 -0.07
C VAL A 199 -11.57 -0.88 -1.09
N ALA A 200 -12.80 -0.72 -0.63
CA ALA A 200 -13.97 -0.54 -1.49
C ALA A 200 -13.86 0.79 -2.26
N THR A 201 -13.42 0.68 -3.52
CA THR A 201 -13.14 1.81 -4.43
C THR A 201 -13.43 1.40 -5.87
N LYS A 202 -13.56 2.39 -6.77
CA LYS A 202 -13.70 2.12 -8.20
C LYS A 202 -12.50 1.40 -8.80
N LEU A 203 -11.27 1.76 -8.36
CA LEU A 203 -10.03 1.09 -8.80
C LEU A 203 -10.06 -0.41 -8.51
N ALA A 204 -10.46 -0.78 -7.30
CA ALA A 204 -10.53 -2.18 -6.89
C ALA A 204 -11.78 -2.91 -7.41
N LYS A 205 -12.68 -2.22 -8.10
CA LYS A 205 -13.98 -2.72 -8.60
C LYS A 205 -14.86 -3.32 -7.50
N ILE A 206 -14.75 -2.80 -6.27
CA ILE A 206 -15.53 -3.22 -5.11
C ILE A 206 -16.50 -2.10 -4.74
N ARG A 207 -17.79 -2.37 -4.76
CA ARG A 207 -18.85 -1.38 -4.47
C ARG A 207 -19.33 -1.40 -3.03
N LYS A 208 -19.50 -2.60 -2.46
CA LYS A 208 -20.01 -2.77 -1.09
C LYS A 208 -18.84 -2.97 -0.14
N PRO A 209 -18.65 -2.09 0.87
CA PRO A 209 -17.64 -2.31 1.87
C PRO A 209 -18.00 -3.52 2.75
N THR A 210 -16.98 -4.25 3.17
CA THR A 210 -17.06 -5.33 4.15
C THR A 210 -16.02 -5.08 5.24
N PHE A 211 -16.05 -5.90 6.30
CA PHE A 211 -15.09 -5.77 7.40
C PHE A 211 -13.63 -5.87 6.95
N ASP A 212 -13.32 -6.81 6.04
CA ASP A 212 -11.98 -6.98 5.46
C ASP A 212 -11.69 -6.03 4.28
N LYS A 213 -12.74 -5.43 3.69
CA LYS A 213 -12.66 -4.49 2.56
C LYS A 213 -13.37 -3.18 2.94
N PRO A 214 -12.79 -2.38 3.84
CA PRO A 214 -13.44 -1.18 4.35
C PRO A 214 -13.72 -0.17 3.24
N SER A 215 -14.62 0.79 3.48
CA SER A 215 -14.74 1.98 2.64
C SER A 215 -13.44 2.79 2.66
N SER A 216 -13.21 3.62 1.64
CA SER A 216 -12.03 4.50 1.63
C SER A 216 -12.00 5.45 2.83
N GLU A 217 -13.16 5.93 3.30
CA GLU A 217 -13.28 6.80 4.47
C GLU A 217 -12.87 6.07 5.76
N THR A 218 -13.42 4.88 6.00
CA THR A 218 -13.06 4.06 7.17
C THR A 218 -11.58 3.68 7.13
N PHE A 219 -11.07 3.32 5.96
CA PHE A 219 -9.66 3.02 5.76
C PHE A 219 -8.77 4.23 6.10
N VAL A 220 -9.07 5.41 5.57
CA VAL A 220 -8.26 6.62 5.80
C VAL A 220 -8.28 7.05 7.26
N LYS A 221 -9.44 7.05 7.91
CA LYS A 221 -9.54 7.35 9.36
C LYS A 221 -8.66 6.43 10.20
N SER A 222 -8.61 5.16 9.82
CA SER A 222 -7.71 4.19 10.46
C SER A 222 -6.25 4.44 10.09
N ALA A 223 -5.94 4.70 8.82
CA ALA A 223 -4.57 4.86 8.35
C ALA A 223 -3.89 6.10 8.94
N ILE A 224 -4.62 7.20 9.11
CA ILE A 224 -4.11 8.42 9.74
C ILE A 224 -3.60 8.17 11.17
N LYS A 225 -4.21 7.26 11.92
CA LYS A 225 -3.75 6.89 13.29
C LYS A 225 -2.34 6.32 13.31
N THR A 226 -1.87 5.79 12.19
CA THR A 226 -0.55 5.16 12.08
C THR A 226 0.57 6.15 11.75
N VAL A 227 0.22 7.36 11.28
CA VAL A 227 1.19 8.40 10.89
C VAL A 227 2.05 8.75 12.10
N GLY A 228 3.36 8.88 11.90
CA GLY A 228 4.34 9.12 12.97
C GLY A 228 4.64 7.89 13.85
N LEU A 229 3.82 6.84 13.83
CA LEU A 229 4.03 5.63 14.64
C LEU A 229 4.76 4.52 13.87
N GLN A 230 4.48 4.39 12.57
CA GLN A 230 5.10 3.39 11.70
C GLN A 230 5.46 4.01 10.35
N SER A 231 6.70 3.89 9.90
CA SER A 231 7.09 4.31 8.53
C SER A 231 6.57 3.35 7.45
N ARG A 232 6.13 2.15 7.85
CA ARG A 232 5.54 1.15 6.96
C ARG A 232 4.35 0.48 7.63
N THR A 233 3.18 0.53 6.98
CA THR A 233 1.92 0.09 7.59
C THR A 233 0.92 -0.39 6.56
N ASN A 234 0.00 -1.28 6.93
CA ASN A 234 -1.14 -1.63 6.10
C ASN A 234 -2.33 -0.65 6.24
N GLY A 235 -2.25 0.32 7.15
CA GLY A 235 -3.25 1.39 7.34
C GLY A 235 -4.57 0.94 8.00
N TYR A 236 -4.83 -0.37 8.11
CA TYR A 236 -6.03 -0.92 8.72
C TYR A 236 -5.71 -2.16 9.59
N PRO A 237 -6.31 -2.34 10.78
CA PRO A 237 -5.97 -3.45 11.68
C PRO A 237 -6.14 -4.83 11.02
N ILE A 238 -7.26 -5.02 10.31
CA ILE A 238 -7.55 -6.29 9.63
C ILE A 238 -6.60 -6.55 8.48
N HIS A 239 -6.17 -5.51 7.78
CA HIS A 239 -5.15 -5.63 6.74
C HIS A 239 -3.79 -5.99 7.35
N SER A 240 -3.47 -5.47 8.53
CA SER A 240 -2.24 -5.81 9.26
C SER A 240 -2.25 -7.27 9.73
N LEU A 241 -3.38 -7.74 10.26
CA LEU A 241 -3.55 -9.16 10.61
C LEU A 241 -3.42 -10.06 9.38
N THR A 242 -4.06 -9.68 8.26
CA THR A 242 -3.96 -10.40 6.99
C THR A 242 -2.53 -10.47 6.48
N SER A 243 -1.76 -9.37 6.64
CA SER A 243 -0.33 -9.30 6.33
C SER A 243 0.48 -10.29 7.14
N SER A 244 0.29 -10.33 8.47
CA SER A 244 0.97 -11.27 9.36
C SER A 244 0.70 -12.72 8.98
N ILE A 245 -0.57 -13.07 8.71
CA ILE A 245 -0.95 -14.43 8.27
C ILE A 245 -0.30 -14.75 6.91
N SER A 246 -0.37 -13.82 5.96
CA SER A 246 0.20 -13.99 4.62
C SER A 246 1.71 -14.19 4.65
N SER A 247 2.41 -13.58 5.61
CA SER A 247 3.87 -13.68 5.75
C SER A 247 4.37 -15.07 6.19
N ILE A 248 3.48 -15.94 6.67
CA ILE A 248 3.82 -17.29 7.13
C ILE A 248 3.60 -18.33 6.01
N LEU A 249 2.76 -17.99 5.02
CA LEU A 249 2.45 -18.88 3.91
C LEU A 249 3.69 -19.09 3.01
N PRO A 250 4.08 -20.35 2.72
CA PRO A 250 5.08 -20.65 1.71
C PRO A 250 4.72 -20.00 0.36
N SER A 251 5.72 -19.44 -0.32
CA SER A 251 5.53 -18.68 -1.56
C SER A 251 4.78 -19.47 -2.63
N TRP A 252 5.08 -20.77 -2.79
CA TRP A 252 4.42 -21.62 -3.78
C TRP A 252 2.91 -21.80 -3.51
N ILE A 253 2.50 -21.87 -2.24
CA ILE A 253 1.08 -21.93 -1.85
C ILE A 253 0.41 -20.61 -2.17
N TYR A 254 1.05 -19.51 -1.75
CA TYR A 254 0.56 -18.16 -2.02
C TYR A 254 0.38 -17.92 -3.53
N PHE A 255 1.39 -18.25 -4.35
CA PHE A 255 1.31 -18.11 -5.80
C PHE A 255 0.21 -18.95 -6.41
N LYS A 256 0.01 -20.20 -5.94
CA LYS A 256 -1.07 -21.06 -6.41
C LYS A 256 -2.44 -20.44 -6.13
N ILE A 257 -2.66 -19.91 -4.93
CA ILE A 257 -3.89 -19.22 -4.53
C ILE A 257 -4.10 -17.95 -5.35
N ALA A 258 -3.10 -17.06 -5.40
CA ALA A 258 -3.17 -15.79 -6.11
C ALA A 258 -3.44 -15.98 -7.62
N MET A 259 -2.74 -16.93 -8.25
CA MET A 259 -2.94 -17.30 -9.64
C MET A 259 -4.36 -17.83 -9.89
N GLY A 260 -4.87 -18.70 -9.02
CA GLY A 260 -6.24 -19.22 -9.12
C GLY A 260 -7.31 -18.13 -9.04
N LEU A 261 -7.19 -17.21 -8.08
CA LEU A 261 -8.11 -16.08 -7.91
C LEU A 261 -8.09 -15.13 -9.12
N ASN A 262 -6.91 -14.82 -9.64
CA ASN A 262 -6.78 -13.93 -10.79
C ASN A 262 -7.23 -14.59 -12.10
N LYS A 263 -6.97 -15.88 -12.30
CA LYS A 263 -7.54 -16.65 -13.42
C LYS A 263 -9.06 -16.64 -13.39
N SER A 264 -9.67 -16.84 -12.22
CA SER A 264 -11.13 -16.78 -12.06
C SER A 264 -11.69 -15.39 -12.39
N THR A 265 -11.03 -14.34 -11.91
CA THR A 265 -11.43 -12.94 -12.20
C THR A 265 -11.29 -12.61 -13.69
N ARG A 266 -10.18 -13.01 -14.31
CA ARG A 266 -9.97 -12.92 -15.77
C ARG A 266 -11.07 -13.64 -16.54
N ALA A 267 -11.34 -14.91 -16.21
CA ALA A 267 -12.36 -15.72 -16.89
C ALA A 267 -13.76 -15.08 -16.81
N ARG A 268 -14.13 -14.54 -15.64
CA ARG A 268 -15.40 -13.82 -15.44
C ARG A 268 -15.46 -12.55 -16.31
N TYR A 269 -14.38 -11.79 -16.39
CA TYR A 269 -14.31 -10.60 -17.23
C TYR A 269 -14.46 -10.96 -18.72
N LEU A 270 -13.66 -11.91 -19.23
CA LEU A 270 -13.71 -12.35 -20.62
C LEU A 270 -15.06 -12.95 -21.02
N LYS A 271 -15.73 -13.67 -20.11
CA LYS A 271 -17.09 -14.18 -20.34
C LYS A 271 -18.11 -13.05 -20.46
N LYS A 272 -17.91 -11.94 -19.74
CA LYS A 272 -18.80 -10.78 -19.80
C LYS A 272 -18.59 -9.98 -21.09
N THR A 273 -17.35 -9.81 -21.53
CA THR A 273 -17.04 -9.07 -22.78
C THR A 273 -17.46 -9.83 -24.03
N LYS A 274 -17.38 -11.17 -24.05
CA LYS A 274 -17.89 -11.98 -25.18
C LYS A 274 -19.42 -11.99 -25.34
N LYS A 275 -20.16 -11.56 -24.32
CA LYS A 275 -21.64 -11.53 -24.33
C LYS A 275 -22.21 -10.18 -24.78
N ASN A 276 -21.35 -9.17 -24.87
CA ASN A 276 -21.68 -7.82 -25.30
C ASN A 276 -21.09 -7.58 -26.69
#